data_AF-A0A9X5X5S5-F1
#
_entry.id   AF-A0A9X5X5S5-F1
#
_cell.length_a   1.000
_cell.length_b   1.000
_cell.length_c   1.000
_cell.angle_alpha   90.00
_cell.angle_beta   90.00
_cell.angle_gamma   90.00
#
_symmetry.space_group_name_H-M   'P 1'
#
loop_
_entity.id
_entity.type
_entity.pdbx_description
1 polymer ?
#
loop_
_entity_poly.entity_id
_entity_poly.type
_entity_poly.pdbx_seq_one_letter_code
_entity_poly.pdbx_strand_id
1 'polypeptide(L)'
;ADDWMEACCDNVSGRAPFTTAVDNRLALVFVTAGRLAWDALQGILFRTAGSRHARDGARMQRYFRDAATIWSHLGPTMAEPLARRVGRDRLGLPSDDIPLIS
;
A
#
# COMPACT_ATOMS: atom_id res chain seq x y z
N ALA A 1 10.16 -6.99 3.88
CA ALA A 1 10.72 -6.96 5.24
C ALA A 1 12.21 -6.72 5.16
N ASP A 2 12.88 -7.43 4.24
CA ASP A 2 14.32 -7.33 3.98
C ASP A 2 14.80 -5.88 3.74
N ASP A 3 14.18 -5.14 2.81
CA ASP A 3 14.57 -3.74 2.53
C ASP A 3 14.44 -2.81 3.76
N TRP A 4 13.46 -3.05 4.63
CA TRP A 4 13.28 -2.26 5.85
C TRP A 4 14.40 -2.54 6.85
N MET A 5 14.68 -3.83 7.05
CA MET A 5 15.76 -4.26 7.94
C MET A 5 17.13 -3.80 7.44
N GLU A 6 17.35 -3.85 6.13
CA GLU A 6 18.56 -3.34 5.48
C GLU A 6 18.72 -1.83 5.74
N ALA A 7 17.68 -1.03 5.52
CA ALA A 7 17.70 0.40 5.80
C ALA A 7 17.95 0.72 7.28
N CYS A 8 17.38 -0.07 8.22
CA CYS A 8 17.69 0.05 9.64
C CYS A 8 19.16 -0.29 9.95
N CYS A 9 19.69 -1.36 9.36
CA CYS A 9 21.08 -1.76 9.53
C CYS A 9 22.05 -0.70 8.97
N ASP A 10 21.75 -0.12 7.82
CA ASP A 10 22.53 0.97 7.23
C ASP A 10 22.57 2.20 8.13
N ASN A 11 21.45 2.54 8.75
CA ASN A 11 21.36 3.65 9.69
C ASN A 11 22.18 3.41 10.96
N VAL A 12 22.07 2.22 11.56
CA VAL A 12 22.84 1.87 12.77
C VAL A 12 24.34 1.76 12.48
N SER A 13 24.72 1.26 11.31
CA SER A 13 26.13 1.14 10.91
C SER A 13 26.73 2.45 10.38
N GLY A 14 25.91 3.51 10.20
CA GLY A 14 26.35 4.80 9.66
C GLY A 14 26.58 4.82 8.15
N ARG A 15 26.20 3.77 7.41
CA ARG A 15 26.33 3.71 5.94
C ARG A 15 25.39 4.68 5.23
N ALA A 16 24.16 4.79 5.71
CA ALA A 16 23.17 5.72 5.17
C ALA A 16 22.10 6.06 6.23
N PRO A 17 21.58 7.30 6.29
CA PRO A 17 20.54 7.64 7.24
C PRO A 17 19.17 7.05 6.85
N PHE A 18 18.37 6.69 7.86
CA PHE A 18 16.97 6.34 7.67
C PHE A 18 16.14 7.63 7.52
N THR A 19 15.80 8.01 6.29
CA THR A 19 15.08 9.26 6.01
C THR A 19 13.59 9.05 5.80
N THR A 20 12.80 10.11 5.90
CA THR A 20 11.37 10.10 5.51
C THR A 20 11.17 9.65 4.07
N ALA A 21 12.11 9.96 3.16
CA ALA A 21 12.04 9.49 1.77
C ALA A 21 12.20 7.97 1.65
N VAL A 22 13.05 7.35 2.50
CA VAL A 22 13.19 5.89 2.59
C VAL A 22 11.89 5.28 3.13
N ASP A 23 11.34 5.85 4.20
CA ASP A 23 10.07 5.40 4.80
C ASP A 23 8.92 5.47 3.79
N ASN A 24 8.73 6.64 3.15
CA ASN A 24 7.70 6.86 2.14
C ASN A 24 7.79 5.84 1.00
N ARG A 25 9.01 5.55 0.52
CA ARG A 25 9.23 4.55 -0.54
C ARG A 25 8.81 3.16 -0.10
N LEU A 26 9.21 2.73 1.09
CA LEU A 26 8.91 1.40 1.62
C LEU A 26 7.41 1.23 1.86
N ALA A 27 6.76 2.26 2.42
CA ALA A 27 5.31 2.31 2.56
C ALA A 27 4.60 2.25 1.20
N LEU A 28 5.11 2.94 0.16
CA LEU A 28 4.49 2.94 -1.17
C LEU A 28 4.52 1.56 -1.82
N VAL A 29 5.59 0.78 -1.61
CA VAL A 29 5.67 -0.61 -2.07
C VAL A 29 4.53 -1.43 -1.48
N PHE A 30 4.32 -1.32 -0.16
CA PHE A 30 3.23 -2.01 0.54
C PHE A 30 1.85 -1.61 0.00
N VAL A 31 1.58 -0.31 -0.12
CA VAL A 31 0.27 0.17 -0.59
C VAL A 31 0.03 -0.19 -2.06
N THR A 32 1.07 -0.18 -2.89
CA THR A 32 1.00 -0.60 -4.30
C THR A 32 0.68 -2.09 -4.40
N ALA A 33 1.30 -2.94 -3.59
CA ALA A 33 0.97 -4.36 -3.54
C ALA A 33 -0.49 -4.59 -3.10
N GLY A 34 -0.96 -3.84 -2.09
CA GLY A 34 -2.36 -3.85 -1.67
C GLY A 34 -3.33 -3.45 -2.78
N ARG A 35 -2.98 -2.41 -3.56
CA ARG A 35 -3.76 -1.98 -4.72
C ARG A 35 -3.87 -3.06 -5.78
N LEU A 36 -2.74 -3.66 -6.16
CA LEU A 36 -2.71 -4.74 -7.16
C LEU A 36 -3.53 -5.95 -6.71
N ALA A 37 -3.42 -6.33 -5.44
CA ALA A 37 -4.20 -7.42 -4.87
C ALA A 37 -5.70 -7.10 -4.88
N TRP A 38 -6.09 -5.87 -4.51
CA TRP A 38 -7.47 -5.41 -4.57
C TRP A 38 -8.01 -5.44 -6.00
N ASP A 39 -7.28 -4.86 -6.95
CA ASP A 39 -7.68 -4.78 -8.36
C ASP A 39 -7.81 -6.18 -8.99
N ALA A 40 -6.90 -7.11 -8.66
CA ALA A 40 -7.02 -8.50 -9.10
C ALA A 40 -8.27 -9.19 -8.48
N LEU A 41 -8.51 -8.98 -7.19
CA LEU A 41 -9.65 -9.59 -6.49
C LEU A 41 -10.98 -9.07 -7.04
N GLN A 42 -11.19 -7.76 -7.09
CA GLN A 42 -12.47 -7.15 -7.51
C GLN A 42 -12.64 -7.12 -9.03
N GLY A 43 -11.54 -6.97 -9.78
CA GLY A 43 -11.51 -6.87 -11.23
C GLY A 43 -11.67 -8.22 -11.91
N ILE A 44 -11.03 -9.25 -11.36
CA ILE A 44 -10.91 -10.55 -12.02
C ILE A 44 -11.63 -11.61 -11.17
N LEU A 45 -11.10 -11.93 -10.00
CA LEU A 45 -11.51 -13.13 -9.25
C LEU A 45 -12.98 -13.09 -8.83
N PHE A 46 -13.43 -12.04 -8.16
CA PHE A 46 -14.80 -11.91 -7.68
C PHE A 46 -15.79 -11.76 -8.84
N ARG A 47 -15.42 -10.96 -9.84
CA ARG A 47 -16.24 -10.69 -11.03
C ARG A 47 -16.53 -11.96 -11.82
N THR A 48 -15.56 -12.87 -11.94
CA THR A 48 -15.71 -14.10 -12.72
C THR A 48 -16.08 -15.32 -11.88
N ALA A 49 -16.12 -15.22 -10.55
CA ALA A 49 -16.42 -16.37 -9.68
C ALA A 49 -17.85 -16.92 -9.91
N GLY A 50 -18.81 -16.05 -10.22
CA GLY A 50 -20.23 -16.38 -10.37
C GLY A 50 -21.03 -16.25 -9.06
N SER A 51 -22.33 -16.02 -9.19
CA SER A 51 -23.21 -15.53 -8.11
C SER A 51 -23.25 -16.41 -6.85
N ARG A 52 -23.08 -17.74 -6.98
CA ARG A 52 -23.07 -18.66 -5.83
C ARG A 52 -21.96 -18.33 -4.82
N HIS A 53 -20.87 -17.74 -5.27
CA HIS A 53 -19.70 -17.41 -4.43
C HIS A 53 -19.83 -16.04 -3.75
N ALA A 54 -20.84 -15.25 -4.11
CA ALA A 54 -21.19 -14.01 -3.44
C ALA A 54 -22.19 -14.22 -2.29
N ARG A 55 -22.67 -15.45 -2.07
CA ARG A 55 -23.61 -15.78 -1.00
C ARG A 55 -22.92 -15.83 0.36
N ASP A 56 -23.71 -15.62 1.41
CA ASP A 56 -23.22 -15.73 2.78
C ASP A 56 -22.64 -17.12 3.06
N GLY A 57 -21.53 -17.14 3.80
CA GLY A 57 -20.77 -18.34 4.10
C GLY A 57 -19.79 -18.77 3.00
N ALA A 58 -19.86 -18.23 1.78
CA ALA A 58 -18.88 -18.51 0.76
C ALA A 58 -17.52 -17.85 1.09
N ARG A 59 -16.42 -18.58 0.86
CA ARG A 59 -15.06 -18.06 1.12
C ARG A 59 -14.77 -16.78 0.32
N MET A 60 -15.21 -16.74 -0.94
CA MET A 60 -15.00 -15.61 -1.84
C MET A 60 -15.74 -14.34 -1.36
N GLN A 61 -16.95 -14.49 -0.83
CA GLN A 61 -17.70 -13.40 -0.19
C GLN A 61 -16.92 -12.81 1.00
N ARG A 62 -16.32 -13.66 1.83
CA ARG A 62 -15.44 -13.21 2.93
C ARG A 62 -14.19 -12.50 2.40
N TYR A 63 -13.47 -13.09 1.45
CA TYR A 63 -12.27 -12.47 0.89
C TYR A 63 -12.52 -11.10 0.29
N PHE A 64 -13.63 -10.95 -0.44
CA PHE A 64 -14.03 -9.66 -0.98
C PHE A 64 -14.30 -8.64 0.12
N ARG A 65 -15.08 -9.00 1.16
CA ARG A 65 -15.38 -8.07 2.26
C ARG A 65 -14.14 -7.66 3.04
N ASP A 66 -13.29 -8.61 3.40
CA ASP A 66 -12.07 -8.34 4.16
C ASP A 66 -11.12 -7.42 3.37
N ALA A 67 -10.92 -7.70 2.08
CA ALA A 67 -10.11 -6.85 1.22
C ALA A 67 -10.74 -5.47 0.98
N ALA A 68 -12.07 -5.40 0.83
CA ALA A 68 -12.78 -4.14 0.65
C ALA A 68 -12.66 -3.24 1.89
N THR A 69 -12.71 -3.82 3.09
CA THR A 69 -12.49 -3.09 4.35
C THR A 69 -11.09 -2.48 4.38
N ILE A 70 -10.05 -3.27 4.09
CA ILE A 70 -8.66 -2.78 4.08
C ILE A 70 -8.47 -1.71 3.00
N TRP A 71 -8.96 -1.95 1.77
CA TRP A 71 -8.77 -1.03 0.67
C TRP A 71 -9.53 0.28 0.84
N SER A 72 -10.73 0.25 1.41
CA SER A 72 -11.51 1.48 1.68
C SER A 72 -10.82 2.38 2.71
N HIS A 73 -9.99 1.82 3.59
CA HIS A 73 -9.13 2.61 4.47
C HIS A 73 -7.88 3.10 3.72
N LEU A 74 -7.09 2.21 3.13
CA LEU A 74 -5.78 2.53 2.57
C LEU A 74 -5.82 3.36 1.28
N GLY A 75 -6.81 3.12 0.41
CA GLY A 75 -6.90 3.75 -0.91
C GLY A 75 -6.97 5.28 -0.81
N PRO A 76 -7.99 5.84 -0.13
CA PRO A 76 -8.13 7.30 0.00
C PRO A 76 -7.08 7.94 0.90
N THR A 77 -6.69 7.27 1.99
CA THR A 77 -5.84 7.90 3.02
C THR A 77 -4.35 7.82 2.71
N MET A 78 -3.90 6.76 2.04
CA MET A 78 -2.47 6.50 1.86
C MET A 78 -2.05 6.43 0.40
N ALA A 79 -2.79 5.74 -0.48
CA ALA A 79 -2.29 5.40 -1.81
C ALA A 79 -1.94 6.62 -2.68
N GLU A 80 -2.83 7.61 -2.74
CA GLU A 80 -2.63 8.81 -3.54
C GLU A 80 -1.63 9.80 -2.89
N PRO A 81 -1.75 10.17 -1.60
CA PRO A 81 -0.80 11.06 -0.96
C PRO A 81 0.63 10.52 -0.98
N LEU A 82 0.81 9.22 -0.74
CA LEU A 82 2.13 8.59 -0.66
C LEU A 82 2.80 8.50 -2.04
N ALA A 83 2.03 8.23 -3.10
CA ALA A 83 2.55 8.28 -4.46
C ALA A 83 3.06 9.68 -4.82
N ARG A 84 2.35 10.73 -4.40
CA ARG A 84 2.79 12.13 -4.60
C ARG A 84 4.04 12.44 -3.79
N ARG A 85 4.13 12.02 -2.52
CA ARG A 85 5.31 12.21 -1.68
C ARG A 85 6.56 11.58 -2.30
N VAL A 86 6.49 10.29 -2.64
CA VAL A 86 7.62 9.57 -3.27
C VAL A 86 8.00 10.18 -4.62
N GLY A 87 7.02 10.65 -5.40
CA GLY A 87 7.29 11.38 -6.64
C GLY A 87 8.11 12.66 -6.42
N ARG A 88 7.74 13.47 -5.41
CA ARG A 88 8.48 14.68 -5.03
C ARG A 88 9.86 14.34 -4.47
N ASP A 89 9.97 13.34 -3.59
CA ASP A 89 11.23 12.87 -3.02
C ASP A 89 12.22 12.46 -4.13
N ARG A 90 11.75 11.74 -5.16
CA ARG A 90 12.60 11.35 -6.30
C ARG A 90 13.03 12.50 -7.20
N LEU A 91 12.27 13.58 -7.24
CA LEU A 91 12.59 14.78 -8.01
C LEU A 91 13.37 15.82 -7.20
N GLY A 92 13.71 15.52 -5.94
CA GLY A 92 14.39 16.46 -5.04
C GLY A 92 13.50 17.64 -4.59
N LEU A 93 12.19 17.46 -4.60
CA LEU A 93 11.21 18.45 -4.16
C LEU A 93 10.75 18.16 -2.72
N PRO A 94 10.43 19.19 -1.89
CA PRO A 94 9.84 18.99 -0.56
C PRO A 94 8.57 18.15 -0.64
N SER A 95 8.26 17.30 0.34
CA SER A 95 7.09 16.40 0.31
C SER A 95 6.31 16.34 1.64
N ASP A 96 6.85 16.97 2.67
CA ASP A 96 6.35 17.04 4.04
C ASP A 96 5.00 17.76 4.15
N ASP A 97 4.71 18.66 3.21
CA ASP A 97 3.46 19.40 3.09
C ASP A 97 2.25 18.55 2.68
N ILE A 98 2.46 17.35 2.13
CA ILE A 98 1.38 16.45 1.71
C ILE A 98 0.97 15.58 2.91
N PRO A 99 -0.24 15.67 3.50
CA PRO A 99 -0.59 14.85 4.65
C PRO A 99 -0.76 13.36 4.29
N LEU A 100 -0.30 12.45 5.16
CA LEU A 100 -0.48 10.98 5.00
C LEU A 100 -1.70 10.42 5.73
N ILE A 101 -2.37 11.22 6.57
CA ILE A 101 -3.63 10.91 7.26
C ILE A 101 -4.30 12.26 7.52
N SER A 102 -5.61 12.38 7.24
CA SER A 102 -6.44 13.53 7.66
C SER A 102 -7.06 13.29 9.02
#